data_AF-A0A318D7X5-F1
#
_entry.id   AF-A0A318D7X5-F1
#
_cell.length_a   1.000
_cell.length_b   1.000
_cell.length_c   1.000
_cell.angle_alpha   90.00
_cell.angle_beta   90.00
_cell.angle_gamma   90.00
#
_symmetry.space_group_name_H-M   'P 1'
#
loop_
_entity.id
_entity.type
_entity.pdbx_description
1 polymer ?
#
loop_
_entity_poly.entity_id
_entity_poly.type
_entity_poly.pdbx_seq_one_letter_code
_entity_poly.pdbx_strand_id
1 'polypeptide(L)'
;MITSRLAGSRALLFIIMSLIAFSCPAKIYKWVDKDGNTHFSDKPPKDKRLKASQQNLDNMNIVDMPRPIKTQTLSSTMCQQAVDNFSKNFPAHKKQLERELAQKTINDMQFADKLSALETLKKRITVKNCHKADPKLNTLLHCMAKNPNTQVCR
;
A
#
# COMPACT_ATOMS: atom_id res chain seq x y z
N MET A 1 -4.55 -11.46 74.14
CA MET A 1 -3.89 -12.11 72.99
C MET A 1 -4.92 -12.26 71.87
N ILE A 2 -5.00 -11.27 70.98
CA ILE A 2 -4.61 -11.35 69.55
C ILE A 2 -5.46 -12.36 68.76
N THR A 3 -6.63 -11.93 68.27
CA THR A 3 -7.35 -12.58 67.17
C THR A 3 -7.90 -11.54 66.19
N SER A 4 -7.01 -10.69 65.68
CA SER A 4 -7.37 -9.70 64.65
C SER A 4 -6.24 -9.55 63.63
N ARG A 5 -5.72 -10.66 63.08
CA ARG A 5 -4.65 -10.63 62.06
C ARG A 5 -4.90 -11.46 60.79
N LEU A 6 -6.02 -12.19 60.66
CA LEU A 6 -6.26 -13.05 59.48
C LEU A 6 -7.02 -12.37 58.32
N ALA A 7 -7.82 -11.33 58.56
CA ALA A 7 -8.60 -10.66 57.51
C ALA A 7 -7.73 -9.79 56.57
N GLY A 8 -6.69 -9.14 57.13
CA GLY A 8 -5.77 -8.30 56.35
C GLY A 8 -4.92 -9.10 55.35
N SER A 9 -4.55 -10.34 55.66
CA SER A 9 -3.71 -11.18 54.80
C SER A 9 -4.43 -11.63 53.53
N ARG A 10 -5.75 -11.85 53.58
CA ARG A 10 -6.55 -12.25 52.40
C ARG A 10 -6.78 -11.07 51.47
N ALA A 11 -7.11 -9.90 52.01
CA ALA A 11 -7.26 -8.67 51.23
C ALA A 11 -5.95 -8.26 50.55
N LEU A 12 -4.81 -8.38 51.26
CA LEU A 12 -3.49 -8.10 50.71
C LEU A 12 -3.15 -9.02 49.52
N LEU A 13 -3.52 -10.31 49.61
CA LEU A 13 -3.28 -11.28 48.54
C LEU A 13 -4.11 -10.96 47.29
N PHE A 14 -5.37 -10.53 47.44
CA PHE A 14 -6.19 -10.05 46.33
C PHE A 14 -5.63 -8.78 45.68
N ILE A 15 -5.10 -7.86 46.49
CA ILE A 15 -4.46 -6.63 45.99
C ILE A 15 -3.21 -6.99 45.18
N ILE A 16 -2.32 -7.83 45.72
CA ILE A 16 -1.09 -8.27 45.02
C ILE A 16 -1.43 -8.99 43.71
N MET A 17 -2.45 -9.86 43.71
CA MET A 17 -2.91 -10.55 42.49
C MET A 17 -3.42 -9.58 41.42
N SER A 18 -4.07 -8.47 41.83
CA SER A 18 -4.58 -7.46 40.91
C SER A 18 -3.46 -6.60 40.28
N LEU A 19 -2.31 -6.43 40.93
CA LEU A 19 -1.22 -5.62 40.37
C LEU A 19 -0.48 -6.34 39.21
N ILE A 20 -0.51 -7.67 39.16
CA ILE A 20 0.19 -8.46 38.11
C ILE A 20 -0.49 -8.31 36.73
N ALA A 21 -1.77 -7.94 36.69
CA ALA A 21 -2.53 -7.82 35.44
C ALA A 21 -2.11 -6.62 34.56
N PHE A 22 -1.38 -5.63 35.10
CA PHE A 22 -1.09 -4.38 34.40
C PHE A 22 0.19 -4.38 33.54
N SER A 23 0.97 -5.46 33.52
CA SER A 23 2.31 -5.45 32.91
C SER A 23 2.39 -5.93 31.44
N CYS A 24 1.32 -5.85 30.65
CA CYS A 24 1.36 -6.24 29.23
C CYS A 24 1.56 -5.02 28.32
N PRO A 25 2.78 -4.75 27.82
CA PRO A 25 2.98 -3.67 26.86
C PRO A 25 2.32 -4.06 25.52
N ALA A 26 1.25 -3.36 25.16
CA ALA A 26 0.59 -3.51 23.88
C ALA A 26 1.50 -2.98 22.76
N LYS A 27 2.18 -3.88 22.04
CA LYS A 27 3.01 -3.56 20.87
C LYS A 27 2.25 -3.90 19.61
N ILE A 28 2.14 -2.96 18.67
CA ILE A 28 1.59 -3.23 17.33
C ILE A 28 2.74 -3.31 16.34
N TYR A 29 2.78 -4.40 15.57
CA TYR A 29 3.74 -4.65 14.52
C TYR A 29 3.09 -4.37 13.17
N LYS A 30 3.84 -3.71 12.29
CA LYS A 30 3.48 -3.47 10.89
C LYS A 30 4.48 -4.16 9.98
N TRP A 31 4.00 -4.86 8.95
CA TRP A 31 4.85 -5.41 7.89
C TRP A 31 4.11 -5.38 6.54
N VAL A 32 4.86 -5.57 5.46
CA VAL A 32 4.33 -5.72 4.10
C VAL A 32 4.56 -7.16 3.67
N ASP A 33 3.53 -7.83 3.17
CA ASP A 33 3.65 -9.19 2.65
C ASP A 33 4.22 -9.24 1.22
N LYS A 34 4.41 -10.46 0.71
CA LYS A 34 4.91 -10.72 -0.65
C LYS A 34 4.01 -10.18 -1.78
N ASP A 35 2.74 -9.94 -1.49
CA ASP A 35 1.75 -9.44 -2.44
C ASP A 35 1.61 -7.91 -2.33
N GLY A 36 2.41 -7.26 -1.48
CA GLY A 36 2.42 -5.82 -1.26
C GLY A 36 1.37 -5.31 -0.26
N ASN A 37 0.64 -6.21 0.41
CA ASN A 37 -0.37 -5.82 1.38
C ASN A 37 0.28 -5.47 2.71
N THR A 38 -0.13 -4.36 3.31
CA THR A 38 0.31 -3.96 4.65
C THR A 38 -0.56 -4.66 5.69
N HIS A 39 0.07 -5.34 6.64
CA HIS A 39 -0.57 -6.01 7.76
C HIS A 39 -0.20 -5.34 9.08
N PHE A 40 -1.11 -5.40 10.03
CA PHE A 40 -0.92 -4.96 11.41
C PHE A 40 -1.34 -6.06 12.37
N SER A 41 -0.54 -6.38 13.38
CA SER A 41 -0.89 -7.34 14.43
C SER A 41 -0.22 -6.98 15.76
N ASP A 42 -0.84 -7.39 16.85
CA ASP A 42 -0.28 -7.48 18.19
C ASP A 42 0.92 -8.45 18.30
N LYS A 43 1.09 -9.34 17.31
CA LYS A 43 2.15 -10.34 17.25
C LYS A 43 3.06 -10.09 16.04
N PRO A 44 4.35 -10.44 16.15
CA PRO A 44 5.23 -10.39 15.00
C PRO A 44 4.78 -11.39 13.90
N PRO A 45 5.11 -11.13 12.63
CA PRO A 45 4.78 -12.05 11.55
C PRO A 45 5.41 -13.42 11.78
N LYS A 46 4.66 -14.48 11.48
CA LYS A 46 5.15 -15.86 11.58
C LYS A 46 6.33 -16.12 10.64
N ASP A 47 6.34 -15.47 9.47
CA ASP A 47 7.45 -15.53 8.53
C ASP A 47 8.55 -14.54 8.93
N LYS A 48 9.67 -15.08 9.41
CA LYS A 48 10.83 -14.30 9.85
C LYS A 48 11.53 -13.55 8.71
N ARG A 49 11.22 -13.85 7.45
CA ARG A 49 11.74 -13.11 6.29
C ARG A 49 11.05 -11.75 6.12
N LEU A 50 9.87 -11.58 6.71
CA LEU A 50 9.14 -10.32 6.69
C LEU A 50 9.70 -9.38 7.75
N LYS A 51 10.20 -8.22 7.31
CA LYS A 51 10.70 -7.18 8.22
C LYS A 51 9.51 -6.49 8.87
N ALA A 52 9.30 -6.75 10.15
CA ALA A 52 8.28 -6.07 10.95
C ALA A 52 8.86 -4.85 11.66
N SER A 53 8.11 -3.75 11.64
CA SER A 53 8.42 -2.53 12.37
C SER A 53 7.38 -2.34 13.49
N GLN A 54 7.85 -2.24 14.74
CA GLN A 54 6.99 -1.88 15.87
C GLN A 54 6.50 -0.44 15.68
N GLN A 55 5.19 -0.24 15.74
CA GLN A 55 4.56 1.07 15.62
C GLN A 55 4.42 1.67 17.03
N ASN A 56 4.85 2.93 17.19
CA ASN A 56 4.47 3.74 18.35
C ASN A 56 3.13 4.43 18.03
N LEU A 57 2.11 4.15 18.83
CA LEU A 57 0.74 4.65 18.61
C LEU A 57 0.45 5.96 19.35
N ASP A 58 1.34 6.38 20.26
CA ASP A 58 1.12 7.53 21.13
C ASP A 58 1.02 8.85 20.34
N ASN A 59 1.61 8.90 19.15
CA ASN A 59 1.66 10.08 18.27
C ASN A 59 1.04 9.87 16.88
N MET A 60 0.19 8.85 16.69
CA MET A 60 -0.35 8.53 15.36
C MET A 60 -1.62 9.34 15.06
N ASN A 61 -1.52 10.34 14.17
CA ASN A 61 -2.69 11.04 13.66
C ASN A 61 -3.48 10.10 12.72
N ILE A 62 -4.67 9.66 13.16
CA ILE A 62 -5.52 8.66 12.47
C ILE A 62 -5.99 9.15 11.07
N VAL A 63 -5.81 10.44 10.78
CA VAL A 63 -6.26 11.08 9.54
C VAL A 63 -5.40 10.69 8.32
N ASP A 64 -4.17 10.20 8.52
CA ASP A 64 -3.25 9.85 7.42
C ASP A 64 -3.30 8.38 6.99
N MET A 65 -4.19 7.56 7.54
CA MET A 65 -4.26 6.16 7.15
C MET A 65 -4.88 6.04 5.74
N PRO A 66 -4.14 5.55 4.72
CA PRO A 66 -4.72 5.36 3.41
C PRO A 66 -5.83 4.32 3.53
N ARG A 67 -7.08 4.75 3.39
CA ARG A 67 -8.23 3.86 3.43
C ARG A 67 -8.01 2.79 2.35
N PRO A 68 -8.13 1.49 2.66
CA PRO A 68 -7.97 0.44 1.66
C PRO A 68 -8.96 0.71 0.54
N ILE A 69 -8.45 1.17 -0.60
CA ILE A 69 -9.25 1.42 -1.78
C ILE A 69 -9.67 0.04 -2.26
N LYS A 70 -10.97 -0.28 -2.10
CA LYS A 70 -11.54 -1.48 -2.73
C LYS A 70 -11.51 -1.27 -4.24
N THR A 71 -10.39 -1.62 -4.85
CA THR A 71 -10.22 -1.59 -6.29
C THR A 71 -10.95 -2.77 -6.90
N GLN A 72 -11.92 -2.49 -7.77
CA GLN A 72 -12.52 -3.52 -8.60
C GLN A 72 -11.43 -4.17 -9.44
N THR A 73 -11.41 -5.51 -9.48
CA THR A 73 -10.47 -6.26 -10.32
C THR A 73 -10.88 -6.11 -11.79
N LEU A 74 -9.95 -5.75 -12.68
CA LEU A 74 -10.23 -5.78 -14.12
C LEU A 74 -10.58 -7.20 -14.56
N SER A 75 -11.56 -7.33 -15.46
CA SER A 75 -11.79 -8.58 -16.18
C SER A 75 -10.66 -8.84 -17.19
N SER A 76 -10.50 -10.10 -17.62
CA SER A 76 -9.49 -10.46 -18.62
C SER A 76 -9.63 -9.65 -19.91
N THR A 77 -10.87 -9.44 -20.38
CA THR A 77 -11.17 -8.61 -21.56
C THR A 77 -10.77 -7.15 -21.37
N MET A 78 -11.07 -6.55 -20.20
CA MET A 78 -10.67 -5.17 -19.91
C MET A 78 -9.15 -5.05 -19.81
N CYS A 79 -8.46 -6.05 -19.27
CA CYS A 79 -7.01 -6.10 -19.23
C CYS A 79 -6.41 -6.13 -20.65
N GLN A 80 -6.96 -6.97 -21.52
CA GLN A 80 -6.53 -7.03 -22.92
C GLN A 80 -6.72 -5.68 -23.62
N GLN A 81 -7.91 -5.09 -23.49
CA GLN A 81 -8.20 -3.77 -24.07
C GLN A 81 -7.28 -2.66 -23.53
N ALA A 82 -6.99 -2.65 -22.23
CA ALA A 82 -6.08 -1.66 -21.65
C ALA A 82 -4.66 -1.79 -22.22
N VAL A 83 -4.15 -3.03 -22.34
CA VAL A 83 -2.81 -3.31 -22.90
C VAL A 83 -2.77 -2.95 -24.39
N ASP A 84 -3.81 -3.29 -25.15
CA ASP A 84 -3.89 -3.02 -26.58
C ASP A 84 -4.01 -1.53 -26.86
N ASN A 85 -4.92 -0.84 -26.16
CA ASN A 85 -5.10 0.61 -26.29
C ASN A 85 -3.81 1.35 -25.90
N PHE A 86 -3.14 0.94 -24.82
CA PHE A 86 -1.86 1.54 -24.45
C PHE A 86 -0.79 1.28 -25.51
N SER A 87 -0.62 0.04 -25.96
CA SER A 87 0.39 -0.34 -26.95
C SER A 87 0.20 0.41 -28.27
N LYS A 88 -1.05 0.58 -28.70
CA LYS A 88 -1.42 1.36 -29.90
C LYS A 88 -1.10 2.84 -29.76
N ASN A 89 -1.29 3.43 -28.57
CA ASN A 89 -1.03 4.86 -28.32
C ASN A 89 0.37 5.14 -27.78
N PHE A 90 1.19 4.13 -27.54
CA PHE A 90 2.55 4.30 -27.04
C PHE A 90 3.40 5.28 -27.88
N PRO A 91 3.37 5.22 -29.23
CA PRO A 91 4.06 6.21 -30.06
C PRO A 91 3.50 7.64 -29.88
N ALA A 92 2.19 7.77 -29.65
CA ALA A 92 1.55 9.06 -29.44
C ALA A 92 1.96 9.69 -28.09
N HIS A 93 2.09 8.88 -27.03
CA HIS A 93 2.66 9.32 -25.75
C HIS A 93 4.10 9.81 -25.91
N LYS A 94 4.96 9.05 -26.61
CA LYS A 94 6.34 9.46 -26.88
C LYS A 94 6.39 10.79 -27.66
N LYS A 95 5.59 10.90 -28.72
CA LYS A 95 5.49 12.13 -29.53
C LYS A 95 4.97 13.32 -28.72
N GLN A 96 4.10 13.09 -27.74
CA GLN A 96 3.64 14.15 -26.84
C GLN A 96 4.78 14.65 -25.94
N LEU A 97 5.60 13.76 -25.38
CA LEU A 97 6.78 14.17 -24.60
C LEU A 97 7.77 14.97 -25.45
N GLU A 98 7.99 14.57 -26.71
CA GLU A 98 8.85 15.31 -27.65
C GLU A 98 8.29 16.71 -27.94
N ARG A 99 6.96 16.85 -28.05
CA ARG A 99 6.30 18.15 -28.19
C ARG A 99 6.42 19.02 -26.93
N GLU A 100 6.26 18.43 -25.74
CA GLU A 100 6.44 19.15 -24.47
C GLU A 100 7.88 19.68 -24.33
N LEU A 101 8.87 18.91 -24.77
CA LEU A 101 10.27 19.33 -24.82
C LEU A 101 10.47 20.47 -25.84
N ALA A 102 9.93 20.34 -27.06
CA ALA A 102 10.01 21.37 -28.08
C ALA A 102 9.31 22.68 -27.67
N GLN A 103 8.23 22.58 -26.89
CA GLN A 103 7.52 23.73 -26.32
C GLN A 103 8.21 24.32 -25.08
N LYS A 104 9.33 23.75 -24.63
CA LYS A 104 10.03 24.13 -23.39
C LYS A 104 9.16 24.02 -22.13
N THR A 105 8.09 23.24 -22.18
CA THR A 105 7.23 22.92 -21.03
C THR A 105 7.97 21.98 -20.05
N ILE A 106 8.89 21.18 -20.58
CA ILE A 106 9.80 20.32 -19.82
C ILE A 106 11.23 20.54 -20.31
N ASN A 107 12.20 20.23 -19.46
CA ASN A 107 13.62 20.20 -19.82
C ASN A 107 14.10 18.78 -20.18
N ASP A 108 15.34 18.66 -20.63
CA ASP A 108 15.93 17.38 -21.08
C ASP A 108 15.93 16.30 -19.98
N MET A 109 16.18 16.69 -18.73
CA MET A 109 16.17 15.77 -17.58
C MET A 109 14.76 15.23 -17.33
N GLN A 110 13.76 16.12 -17.30
CA GLN A 110 12.36 15.75 -17.14
C GLN A 110 11.85 14.90 -18.29
N PHE A 111 12.31 15.17 -19.52
CA PHE A 111 12.00 14.36 -20.69
C PHE A 111 12.55 12.94 -20.54
N ALA A 112 13.81 12.79 -20.15
CA ALA A 112 14.44 11.49 -19.93
C ALA A 112 13.70 10.68 -18.84
N ASP A 113 13.34 11.33 -17.72
CA ASP A 113 12.62 10.68 -16.62
C ASP A 113 11.23 10.22 -17.05
N LYS A 114 10.47 11.07 -17.74
CA LYS A 114 9.13 10.73 -18.24
C LYS A 114 9.18 9.62 -19.28
N LEU A 115 10.17 9.64 -20.18
CA LEU A 115 10.35 8.60 -21.18
C LEU A 115 10.72 7.25 -20.53
N SER A 116 11.62 7.26 -19.56
CA SER A 116 11.99 6.09 -18.77
C SER A 116 10.80 5.51 -18.00
N ALA A 117 9.98 6.36 -17.39
CA ALA A 117 8.76 5.95 -16.71
C ALA A 117 7.74 5.32 -17.68
N LEU A 118 7.59 5.89 -18.88
CA LEU A 118 6.70 5.39 -19.92
C LEU A 118 7.14 4.00 -20.44
N GLU A 119 8.44 3.81 -20.69
CA GLU A 119 9.00 2.51 -21.08
C GLU A 119 8.88 1.47 -19.97
N THR A 120 9.12 1.88 -18.71
CA THR A 120 8.94 1.01 -17.55
C THR A 120 7.47 0.59 -17.40
N LEU A 121 6.55 1.53 -17.61
CA LEU A 121 5.12 1.23 -17.60
C LEU A 121 4.77 0.20 -18.67
N LYS A 122 5.24 0.37 -19.92
CA LYS A 122 5.05 -0.58 -21.02
C LYS A 122 5.50 -2.00 -20.65
N LYS A 123 6.64 -2.13 -19.97
CA LYS A 123 7.14 -3.44 -19.50
C LYS A 123 6.28 -4.02 -18.38
N ARG A 124 5.72 -3.18 -17.51
CA ARG A 124 4.89 -3.59 -16.37
C ARG A 124 3.50 -4.04 -16.80
N ILE A 125 2.88 -3.33 -17.75
CA ILE A 125 1.51 -3.58 -18.17
C ILE A 125 1.42 -4.75 -19.14
N THR A 126 1.30 -5.93 -18.58
CA THR A 126 1.03 -7.16 -19.33
C THR A 126 -0.30 -7.74 -18.88
N VAL A 127 -0.95 -8.52 -19.76
CA VAL A 127 -2.19 -9.23 -19.43
C VAL A 127 -2.01 -10.09 -18.17
N LYS A 128 -0.83 -10.71 -18.02
CA LYS A 128 -0.46 -11.54 -16.87
C LYS A 128 -0.41 -10.77 -15.54
N ASN A 129 0.06 -9.52 -15.58
CA ASN A 129 0.25 -8.71 -14.36
C ASN A 129 -0.93 -7.76 -14.08
N CYS A 130 -1.84 -7.58 -15.04
CA CYS A 130 -2.97 -6.65 -14.94
C CYS A 130 -3.84 -6.89 -13.70
N HIS A 131 -4.15 -8.15 -13.37
CA HIS A 131 -4.97 -8.49 -12.19
C HIS A 131 -4.25 -8.29 -10.84
N LYS A 132 -2.93 -8.06 -10.87
CA LYS A 132 -2.08 -7.83 -9.68
C LYS A 132 -1.58 -6.39 -9.62
N ALA A 133 -2.19 -5.49 -10.38
CA ALA A 133 -1.84 -4.08 -10.39
C ALA A 133 -2.08 -3.46 -9.00
N ASP A 134 -1.15 -2.62 -8.57
CA ASP A 134 -1.37 -1.75 -7.41
C ASP A 134 -2.56 -0.80 -7.66
N PRO A 135 -3.18 -0.19 -6.63
CA PRO A 135 -4.40 0.59 -6.80
C PRO A 135 -4.30 1.74 -7.82
N LYS A 136 -3.13 2.38 -7.90
CA LYS A 136 -2.87 3.47 -8.86
C LYS A 136 -2.83 2.93 -10.27
N LEU A 137 -2.05 1.86 -10.50
CA LEU A 137 -1.98 1.19 -11.78
C LEU A 137 -3.35 0.59 -12.19
N ASN A 138 -4.10 0.03 -11.25
CA ASN A 138 -5.44 -0.50 -11.49
C ASN A 138 -6.40 0.58 -12.00
N THR A 139 -6.35 1.78 -11.41
CA THR A 139 -7.17 2.92 -11.84
C THR A 139 -6.79 3.37 -13.26
N LEU A 140 -5.49 3.45 -13.54
CA LEU A 140 -4.99 3.79 -14.87
C LEU A 140 -5.43 2.76 -15.91
N LEU A 141 -5.32 1.46 -15.60
CA LEU A 141 -5.75 0.37 -16.49
C LEU A 141 -7.24 0.42 -16.79
N HIS A 142 -8.10 0.73 -15.81
CA HIS A 142 -9.54 0.93 -16.04
C HIS A 142 -9.81 2.08 -17.00
N CYS A 143 -9.09 3.19 -16.88
CA CYS A 143 -9.22 4.31 -17.80
C CYS A 143 -8.82 3.87 -19.21
N MET A 144 -7.68 3.20 -19.37
CA MET A 144 -7.16 2.78 -20.67
C MET A 144 -8.03 1.71 -21.34
N ALA A 145 -8.67 0.82 -20.57
CA ALA A 145 -9.62 -0.16 -21.10
C ALA A 145 -10.84 0.53 -21.74
N LYS A 146 -11.35 1.59 -21.09
CA LYS A 146 -12.56 2.31 -21.53
C LYS A 146 -12.28 3.35 -22.63
N ASN A 147 -11.04 3.83 -22.75
CA ASN A 147 -10.68 4.92 -23.63
C ASN A 147 -9.67 4.45 -24.69
N PRO A 148 -10.07 4.37 -25.97
CA PRO A 148 -9.16 4.03 -27.07
C PRO A 148 -8.01 5.03 -27.23
N ASN A 149 -8.19 6.29 -26.85
CA ASN A 149 -7.12 7.27 -26.73
C ASN A 149 -6.62 7.33 -25.29
N THR A 150 -5.46 6.74 -25.01
CA THR A 150 -4.95 6.67 -23.63
C THR A 150 -4.24 7.93 -23.15
N GLN A 151 -4.09 8.98 -23.98
CA GLN A 151 -3.51 10.27 -23.58
C GLN A 151 -4.37 11.02 -22.54
N VAL A 152 -5.67 10.68 -22.45
CA VAL A 152 -6.59 11.24 -21.46
C VAL A 152 -6.45 10.58 -20.08
N CYS A 153 -5.76 9.44 -20.01
CA CYS A 153 -5.56 8.68 -18.79
C CYS A 153 -4.24 9.12 -18.14
N ARG A 154 -4.33 9.89 -17.04
CA ARG A 154 -3.19 10.42 -16.28
C ARG A 154 -3.19 9.88 -14.85
#